data_AF-A0A197SK75-F1
#
_entry.id   AF-A0A197SK75-F1
#
_cell.length_a   1.000
_cell.length_b   1.000
_cell.length_c   1.000
_cell.angle_alpha   90.00
_cell.angle_beta   90.00
_cell.angle_gamma   90.00
#
_symmetry.space_group_name_H-M   'P 1'
#
loop_
_entity.id
_entity.type
_entity.pdbx_description
1 polymer ?
#
loop_
_entity_poly.entity_id
_entity_poly.type
_entity_poly.pdbx_seq_one_letter_code
_entity_poly.pdbx_strand_id
1 'polypeptide(L)'
;MVGLFWISGDEVYLGTPPTPEGAGVLLSPAGVRITGDAPREWRWSDVMDLQVTDAPVRSALTRWAARALSVAAAALDAWVPDGPPEMTVVITTAEGDRVETPVFSGAATAYTEREVDISLGLLARFTRGESSPAVLTHWWNEVRPGEVLRSRDREAVLEGWLATSH
;
A
#
# COMPACT_ATOMS: atom_id res chain seq x y z
N MET A 1 6.23 -6.31 -6.03
CA MET A 1 5.00 -5.74 -5.45
C MET A 1 3.83 -6.70 -5.66
N VAL A 2 3.00 -6.89 -4.63
CA VAL A 2 1.76 -7.68 -4.64
C VAL A 2 0.69 -6.85 -3.94
N GLY A 3 -0.33 -6.37 -4.66
CA GLY A 3 -1.26 -5.41 -4.08
C GLY A 3 -0.59 -4.10 -3.68
N LEU A 4 -0.98 -3.58 -2.53
CA LEU A 4 -0.36 -2.41 -1.91
C LEU A 4 1.01 -2.70 -1.27
N PHE A 5 1.44 -3.96 -1.26
CA PHE A 5 2.64 -4.40 -0.54
C PHE A 5 3.85 -4.50 -1.46
N TRP A 6 4.89 -3.72 -1.17
CA TRP A 6 6.21 -3.95 -1.73
C TRP A 6 7.02 -4.81 -0.77
N ILE A 7 7.39 -6.02 -1.22
CA ILE A 7 8.11 -6.99 -0.43
C ILE A 7 9.53 -7.08 -0.97
N SER A 8 10.52 -6.92 -0.09
CA SER A 8 11.94 -6.98 -0.43
C SER A 8 12.70 -7.66 0.70
N GLY A 9 13.05 -8.93 0.50
CA GLY A 9 13.66 -9.74 1.56
C GLY A 9 12.69 -9.89 2.73
N ASP A 10 13.11 -9.45 3.91
CA ASP A 10 12.30 -9.49 5.13
C ASP A 10 11.53 -8.18 5.41
N GLU A 11 11.63 -7.20 4.50
CA GLU A 11 10.94 -5.92 4.64
C GLU A 11 9.68 -5.86 3.78
N VAL A 12 8.60 -5.32 4.37
CA VAL A 12 7.33 -5.05 3.69
C VAL A 12 7.02 -3.58 3.82
N TYR A 13 6.92 -2.88 2.69
CA TYR A 13 6.49 -1.48 2.61
C TYR A 13 5.06 -1.40 2.10
N LEU A 14 4.29 -0.44 2.61
CA LEU A 14 3.07 0.02 1.94
C LEU A 14 3.44 1.04 0.87
N GLY A 15 3.12 0.71 -0.39
CA GLY A 15 3.66 1.44 -1.53
C GLY A 15 5.11 1.06 -1.85
N THR A 16 5.79 1.85 -2.67
CA THR A 16 7.22 1.69 -2.95
C THR A 16 8.06 2.00 -1.72
N PRO A 17 9.26 1.41 -1.59
CA PRO A 17 10.23 1.86 -0.61
C PRO A 17 10.48 3.37 -0.75
N PRO A 18 10.63 4.10 0.36
CA PRO A 18 10.85 5.54 0.31
C PRO A 18 12.23 5.86 -0.28
N THR A 19 12.37 7.07 -0.83
CA THR A 19 13.69 7.65 -1.07
C THR A 19 14.38 7.95 0.27
N PRO A 20 15.71 8.17 0.31
CA PRO A 20 16.41 8.46 1.58
C PRO A 20 15.85 9.63 2.40
N GLU A 21 15.22 10.60 1.72
CA GLU A 21 14.62 11.79 2.31
C GLU A 21 13.09 11.67 2.49
N GLY A 22 12.50 10.57 2.00
CA GLY A 22 11.06 10.35 2.00
C GLY A 22 10.56 9.61 3.25
N ALA A 23 9.32 9.92 3.66
CA ALA A 23 8.61 9.09 4.61
C ALA A 23 8.16 7.78 3.95
N GLY A 24 8.08 6.71 4.73
CA GLY A 24 7.61 5.41 4.29
C GLY A 24 6.91 4.68 5.42
N VAL A 25 6.14 3.64 5.08
CA VAL A 25 5.45 2.82 6.08
C VAL A 25 5.86 1.37 5.93
N LEU A 26 6.50 0.83 6.97
CA LEU A 26 6.87 -0.58 7.04
C LEU A 26 5.89 -1.37 7.90
N LEU A 27 5.62 -2.59 7.44
CA LEU A 27 4.85 -3.60 8.16
C LEU A 27 5.79 -4.71 8.65
N SER A 28 5.58 -5.14 9.89
CA SER A 28 6.30 -6.25 10.49
C SER A 28 5.37 -7.08 11.38
N PRO A 29 5.75 -8.30 11.77
CA PRO A 29 4.99 -9.06 12.76
C PRO A 29 4.84 -8.35 14.11
N ALA A 30 5.77 -7.45 14.45
CA ALA A 30 5.72 -6.69 15.70
C ALA A 30 4.74 -5.50 15.65
N GLY A 31 4.51 -4.94 14.46
CA GLY A 31 3.73 -3.72 14.32
C GLY A 31 3.94 -2.97 13.01
N VAL A 32 3.52 -1.71 13.00
CA VAL A 32 3.67 -0.76 11.88
C VAL A 32 4.61 0.37 12.28
N ARG A 33 5.47 0.78 11.34
CA ARG A 33 6.47 1.83 11.57
C ARG A 33 6.48 2.82 10.42
N ILE A 34 6.42 4.11 10.76
CA ILE A 34 6.70 5.23 9.84
C ILE A 34 8.20 5.52 9.89
N THR A 35 8.83 5.64 8.72
CA THR A 35 10.21 6.14 8.53
C THR A 35 10.24 7.60 8.10
N GLY A 36 11.42 8.21 8.12
CA GLY A 36 11.66 9.59 7.70
C GLY A 36 12.06 10.48 8.87
N ASP A 37 11.81 11.78 8.75
CA ASP A 37 12.29 12.80 9.70
C ASP A 37 11.64 12.72 11.09
N ALA A 38 10.41 12.20 11.17
CA ALA A 38 9.67 12.03 12.41
C ALA A 38 9.20 10.57 12.55
N PRO A 39 10.12 9.62 12.80
CA PRO A 39 9.78 8.21 12.85
C PRO A 39 8.84 7.91 14.01
N ARG A 40 7.88 7.02 13.76
CA ARG A 40 6.91 6.54 14.75
C ARG A 40 6.69 5.06 14.57
N GLU A 41 6.40 4.36 15.64
CA GLU A 41 6.16 2.92 15.62
C GLU A 41 5.05 2.57 16.60
N TRP A 42 4.19 1.64 16.19
CA TRP A 42 3.10 1.11 17.00
C TRP A 42 3.10 -0.40 16.94
N ARG A 43 2.84 -1.04 18.07
CA ARG A 43 2.48 -2.46 18.07
C ARG A 43 1.09 -2.63 17.48
N TRP A 44 0.80 -3.80 16.93
CA TRP A 44 -0.54 -4.09 16.42
C TRP A 44 -1.65 -3.91 17.47
N SER A 45 -1.36 -4.14 18.75
CA SER A 45 -2.30 -3.88 19.87
C SER A 45 -2.70 -2.42 20.02
N ASP A 46 -1.88 -1.50 19.51
CA ASP A 46 -2.04 -0.06 19.67
C ASP A 46 -2.63 0.58 18.40
N VAL A 47 -2.91 -0.23 17.38
CA VAL A 47 -3.48 0.19 16.09
C VAL A 47 -4.90 -0.35 15.96
N MET A 48 -5.88 0.55 15.91
CA MET A 48 -7.30 0.19 15.70
C MET A 48 -7.64 0.01 14.24
N ASP A 49 -7.05 0.82 13.37
CA ASP A 49 -7.32 0.75 11.94
C ASP A 49 -6.09 1.17 11.14
N LEU A 50 -5.94 0.57 9.97
CA LEU A 50 -4.85 0.82 9.03
C LEU A 50 -5.40 0.79 7.61
N GLN A 51 -5.47 1.95 7.00
CA GLN A 51 -6.08 2.16 5.67
C GLN A 51 -5.08 2.76 4.70
N VAL A 52 -5.37 2.62 3.41
CA VAL A 52 -4.69 3.34 2.33
C VAL A 52 -5.73 4.04 1.47
N THR A 53 -5.66 5.35 1.38
CA THR A 53 -6.54 6.17 0.53
C THR A 53 -5.81 6.62 -0.73
N ASP A 54 -6.59 7.05 -1.72
CA ASP A 54 -6.09 7.64 -2.97
C ASP A 54 -5.22 6.69 -3.82
N ALA A 55 -5.30 5.39 -3.55
CA ALA A 55 -4.66 4.37 -4.36
C ALA A 55 -5.10 4.49 -5.84
N PRO A 56 -4.17 4.56 -6.80
CA PRO A 56 -4.53 4.70 -8.21
C PRO A 56 -5.22 3.41 -8.68
N VAL A 57 -6.51 3.48 -8.93
CA VAL A 57 -7.31 2.39 -9.48
C VAL A 57 -7.69 2.66 -10.95
N ARG A 58 -7.59 1.64 -11.80
CA ARG A 58 -7.84 1.74 -13.26
C ARG A 58 -9.21 2.33 -13.61
N SER A 59 -10.26 2.04 -12.83
CA SER A 59 -11.62 2.59 -13.00
C SER A 59 -11.73 4.06 -12.58
N ALA A 60 -10.94 4.49 -11.59
CA ALA A 60 -10.85 5.88 -11.18
C ALA A 60 -9.99 6.70 -12.13
N LEU A 61 -8.92 6.15 -12.70
CA LEU A 61 -8.10 6.82 -13.71
C LEU A 61 -8.88 7.17 -14.97
N THR A 62 -9.83 6.33 -15.41
CA THR A 62 -10.74 6.69 -16.51
C THR A 62 -11.66 7.86 -16.12
N ARG A 63 -12.11 7.92 -14.86
CA ARG A 63 -12.91 9.04 -14.33
C ARG A 63 -12.08 10.32 -14.12
N TRP A 64 -10.86 10.20 -13.61
CA TRP A 64 -9.92 11.30 -13.40
C TRP A 64 -9.41 11.85 -14.73
N ALA A 65 -9.08 11.00 -15.70
CA ALA A 65 -8.73 11.45 -17.06
C ALA A 65 -9.89 12.20 -17.72
N ALA A 66 -11.14 11.73 -17.56
CA ALA A 66 -12.32 12.43 -18.04
C ALA A 66 -12.53 13.80 -17.35
N ARG A 67 -12.25 13.88 -16.04
CA ARG A 67 -12.39 15.11 -15.23
C ARG A 67 -11.25 16.10 -15.47
N ALA A 68 -10.04 15.59 -15.67
CA ALA A 68 -8.87 16.37 -16.07
C ALA A 68 -9.05 16.94 -17.47
N LEU A 69 -9.61 16.20 -18.44
CA LEU A 69 -9.90 16.74 -19.78
C LEU A 69 -10.84 17.97 -19.73
N SER A 70 -11.80 17.98 -18.80
CA SER A 70 -12.69 19.12 -18.58
C SER A 70 -12.06 20.31 -17.82
N VAL A 71 -10.95 20.10 -17.11
CA VAL A 71 -10.24 21.15 -16.33
C VAL A 71 -8.94 21.61 -17.03
N ALA A 72 -8.39 20.79 -17.92
CA ALA A 72 -7.11 20.99 -18.63
C ALA A 72 -7.11 22.15 -19.62
N ALA A 73 -8.24 22.80 -19.91
CA ALA A 73 -8.23 24.03 -20.69
C ALA A 73 -7.56 25.21 -19.93
N ALA A 74 -7.42 25.14 -18.60
CA ALA A 74 -7.00 26.28 -17.77
C ALA A 74 -5.60 26.16 -17.13
N ALA A 75 -4.91 25.02 -17.20
CA ALA A 75 -3.72 24.76 -16.37
C ALA A 75 -2.51 24.14 -17.10
N LEU A 76 -2.42 24.33 -18.43
CA LEU A 76 -1.41 23.67 -19.28
C LEU A 76 0.05 24.16 -19.10
N ASP A 77 0.31 25.17 -18.26
CA ASP A 77 1.64 25.80 -18.17
C ASP A 77 2.51 25.31 -16.99
N ALA A 78 2.05 24.36 -16.17
CA ALA A 78 2.78 23.90 -14.97
C ALA A 78 2.95 22.37 -14.84
N TRP A 79 2.52 21.57 -15.83
CA TRP A 79 2.52 20.12 -15.69
C TRP A 79 3.86 19.50 -16.09
N VAL A 80 4.70 19.22 -15.09
CA VAL A 80 5.82 18.27 -15.21
C VAL A 80 5.26 16.85 -15.05
N PRO A 81 5.40 15.93 -16.02
CA PRO A 81 5.01 14.54 -15.82
C PRO A 81 6.06 13.79 -14.98
N ASP A 82 5.65 12.65 -14.42
CA ASP A 82 6.50 11.51 -14.03
C ASP A 82 7.05 11.41 -12.60
N GLY A 83 6.14 11.44 -11.62
CA GLY A 83 6.33 10.72 -10.35
C GLY A 83 5.37 9.52 -10.26
N PRO A 84 5.72 8.42 -9.56
CA PRO A 84 4.73 7.41 -9.21
C PRO A 84 3.53 8.06 -8.48
N PRO A 85 2.29 7.62 -8.72
CA PRO A 85 1.13 8.24 -8.07
C PRO A 85 1.24 8.19 -6.55
N GLU A 86 0.96 9.30 -5.87
CA GLU A 86 0.90 9.36 -4.41
C GLU A 86 -0.36 8.66 -3.88
N MET A 87 -0.25 8.04 -2.71
CA MET A 87 -1.30 7.45 -1.89
C MET A 87 -1.10 7.91 -0.45
N THR A 88 -2.11 7.76 0.40
CA THR A 88 -1.98 8.12 1.81
C THR A 88 -2.25 6.92 2.70
N VAL A 89 -1.28 6.55 3.53
CA VAL A 89 -1.48 5.57 4.61
C VAL A 89 -2.06 6.30 5.81
N VAL A 90 -3.12 5.73 6.37
CA VAL A 90 -3.81 6.28 7.53
C VAL A 90 -3.75 5.25 8.65
N ILE A 91 -3.14 5.64 9.77
CA ILE A 91 -3.06 4.84 10.99
C ILE A 91 -3.97 5.48 12.03
N THR A 92 -4.94 4.71 12.53
CA THR A 92 -5.76 5.13 13.67
C THR A 92 -5.30 4.35 14.90
N THR A 93 -4.82 5.04 15.93
CA THR A 93 -4.34 4.41 17.16
C THR A 93 -5.47 4.06 18.11
N ALA A 94 -5.20 3.21 19.10
CA ALA A 94 -6.14 2.88 20.19
C ALA A 94 -6.54 4.10 21.03
N GLU A 95 -5.71 5.15 21.05
CA GLU A 95 -6.00 6.41 21.73
C GLU A 95 -6.89 7.35 20.88
N GLY A 96 -7.17 6.97 19.63
CA GLY A 96 -7.99 7.74 18.69
C GLY A 96 -7.18 8.72 17.82
N ASP A 97 -5.85 8.72 17.93
CA ASP A 97 -5.01 9.55 17.06
C ASP A 97 -5.06 9.03 15.63
N ARG A 98 -5.23 9.96 14.69
CA ARG A 98 -5.17 9.70 13.26
C ARG A 98 -3.86 10.26 12.72
N VAL A 99 -3.00 9.38 12.20
CA VAL A 99 -1.73 9.74 11.57
C VAL A 99 -1.79 9.41 10.09
N GLU A 100 -1.58 10.42 9.26
CA GLU A 100 -1.55 10.29 7.80
C GLU A 100 -0.11 10.38 7.31
N THR A 101 0.26 9.51 6.37
CA THR A 101 1.63 9.46 5.82
C THR A 101 1.57 9.25 4.32
N PRO A 102 2.11 10.18 3.52
CA PRO A 102 2.16 10.01 2.06
C PRO A 102 3.13 8.87 1.72
N VAL A 103 2.71 8.02 0.79
CA VAL A 103 3.53 6.95 0.21
C VAL A 103 3.29 6.92 -1.30
N PHE A 104 4.21 6.33 -2.06
CA PHE A 104 4.08 6.28 -3.51
C PHE A 104 3.64 4.89 -3.99
N SER A 105 2.79 4.86 -5.00
CA SER A 105 2.33 3.62 -5.64
C SER A 105 3.48 2.94 -6.39
N GLY A 106 3.62 1.63 -6.19
CA GLY A 106 4.57 0.82 -6.96
C GLY A 106 3.98 0.21 -8.22
N ALA A 107 2.71 0.46 -8.52
CA ALA A 107 2.07 -0.06 -9.73
C ALA A 107 2.38 0.81 -10.94
N ALA A 108 3.03 0.22 -11.95
CA ALA A 108 3.36 0.91 -13.21
C ALA A 108 2.13 1.40 -14.01
N THR A 109 0.98 0.74 -13.89
CA THR A 109 -0.24 1.05 -14.69
C THR A 109 -1.54 1.03 -13.87
N ALA A 110 -1.41 1.31 -12.56
CA ALA A 110 -2.50 1.33 -11.57
C ALA A 110 -3.12 -0.04 -11.19
N TYR A 111 -3.65 -0.09 -9.97
CA TYR A 111 -4.27 -1.27 -9.38
C TYR A 111 -5.65 -1.55 -9.99
N THR A 112 -6.11 -2.80 -9.87
CA THR A 112 -7.54 -3.09 -9.98
C THR A 112 -8.22 -2.74 -8.66
N GLU A 113 -9.52 -2.47 -8.71
CA GLU A 113 -10.33 -2.21 -7.50
C GLU A 113 -10.28 -3.40 -6.54
N ARG A 114 -10.43 -4.61 -7.09
CA ARG A 114 -10.29 -5.87 -6.36
C ARG A 114 -8.93 -6.02 -5.67
N GLU A 115 -7.84 -5.67 -6.34
CA GLU A 115 -6.49 -5.75 -5.77
C GLU A 115 -6.33 -4.81 -4.56
N VAL A 116 -6.91 -3.60 -4.62
CA VAL A 116 -6.94 -2.67 -3.49
C VAL A 116 -7.81 -3.22 -2.36
N ASP A 117 -9.03 -3.67 -2.66
CA ASP A 117 -9.98 -4.17 -1.66
C ASP A 117 -9.42 -5.36 -0.86
N ILE A 118 -8.80 -6.33 -1.53
CA ILE A 118 -8.18 -7.48 -0.84
C ILE A 118 -6.98 -7.02 0.01
N SER A 119 -6.20 -6.05 -0.49
CA SER A 119 -5.07 -5.49 0.27
C SER A 119 -5.55 -4.80 1.56
N LEU A 120 -6.61 -4.00 1.49
CA LEU A 120 -7.23 -3.37 2.66
C LEU A 120 -7.84 -4.41 3.61
N GLY A 121 -8.45 -5.48 3.06
CA GLY A 121 -8.93 -6.62 3.84
C GLY A 121 -7.83 -7.31 4.63
N LEU A 122 -6.64 -7.47 4.05
CA LEU A 122 -5.46 -8.00 4.73
C LEU A 122 -4.97 -7.07 5.85
N LEU A 123 -4.89 -5.76 5.59
CA LEU A 123 -4.52 -4.78 6.62
C LEU A 123 -5.46 -4.84 7.82
N ALA A 124 -6.77 -4.92 7.57
CA ALA A 124 -7.77 -5.05 8.62
C ALA A 124 -7.64 -6.37 9.40
N ARG A 125 -7.15 -7.46 8.79
CA ARG A 125 -6.87 -8.71 9.51
C ARG A 125 -5.60 -8.60 10.36
N PHE A 126 -4.59 -7.85 9.91
CA PHE A 126 -3.38 -7.60 10.71
C PHE A 126 -3.71 -6.78 11.96
N THR A 127 -4.49 -5.71 11.84
CA THR A 127 -4.91 -4.90 13.00
C THR A 127 -5.77 -5.69 13.98
N ARG A 128 -6.58 -6.64 13.49
CA ARG A 128 -7.39 -7.55 14.32
C ARG A 128 -6.62 -8.75 14.87
N GLY A 129 -5.36 -8.95 14.49
CA GLY A 129 -4.56 -10.12 14.88
C GLY A 129 -5.05 -11.44 14.28
N GLU A 130 -5.89 -11.40 13.24
CA GLU A 130 -6.40 -12.59 12.52
C GLU A 130 -5.41 -13.12 11.47
N SER A 131 -4.39 -12.32 11.16
CA SER A 131 -3.29 -12.65 10.27
C SER A 131 -2.06 -11.84 10.68
N SER A 132 -0.92 -12.11 10.05
CA SER A 132 0.34 -11.43 10.33
C SER A 132 1.07 -11.06 9.02
N PRO A 133 1.74 -9.89 8.94
CA PRO A 133 2.62 -9.56 7.82
C PRO A 133 3.69 -10.61 7.52
N ALA A 134 4.00 -11.52 8.45
CA ALA A 134 4.87 -12.67 8.22
C ALA A 134 4.46 -13.53 7.02
N VAL A 135 3.16 -13.60 6.69
CA VAL A 135 2.69 -14.40 5.53
C VAL A 135 3.20 -13.83 4.20
N LEU A 136 3.46 -12.52 4.13
CA LEU A 136 3.99 -11.83 2.94
C LEU A 136 5.47 -12.18 2.73
N THR A 137 6.29 -12.08 3.79
CA THR A 137 7.72 -12.38 3.72
C THR A 137 7.97 -13.88 3.58
N HIS A 138 7.17 -14.73 4.21
CA HIS A 138 7.19 -16.18 4.00
C HIS A 138 6.98 -16.54 2.53
N TRP A 139 5.89 -16.03 1.94
CA TRP A 139 5.61 -16.23 0.52
C TRP A 139 6.76 -15.75 -0.39
N TRP A 140 7.33 -14.58 -0.11
CA TRP A 140 8.45 -14.05 -0.88
C TRP A 140 9.67 -14.97 -0.83
N ASN A 141 9.97 -15.48 0.37
CA ASN A 141 11.12 -16.36 0.60
C ASN A 141 10.97 -17.74 -0.03
N GLU A 142 9.73 -18.26 -0.10
CA GLU A 142 9.41 -19.54 -0.76
C GLU A 142 9.37 -19.42 -2.28
N VAL A 143 8.66 -18.42 -2.82
CA VAL A 143 8.39 -18.31 -4.26
C VAL A 143 9.53 -17.65 -5.02
N ARG A 144 10.20 -16.65 -4.41
CA ARG A 144 11.28 -15.85 -5.01
C ARG A 144 11.01 -15.47 -6.48
N PRO A 145 9.95 -14.68 -6.74
CA PRO A 145 9.55 -14.36 -8.10
C PRO A 145 10.67 -13.63 -8.85
N GLY A 146 11.11 -14.21 -9.97
CA GLY A 146 12.17 -13.63 -10.82
C GLY A 146 11.69 -12.48 -11.72
N GLU A 147 10.37 -12.30 -11.83
CA GLU A 147 9.74 -11.27 -12.66
C GLU A 147 8.60 -10.56 -11.91
N VAL A 148 8.22 -9.38 -12.40
CA VAL A 148 7.07 -8.65 -11.87
C VAL A 148 5.78 -9.41 -12.18
N LEU A 149 5.02 -9.76 -11.14
CA LEU A 149 3.75 -10.46 -11.29
C LEU A 149 2.70 -9.63 -12.04
N ARG A 150 1.91 -10.31 -12.88
CA ARG A 150 0.75 -9.72 -13.55
C ARG A 150 -0.39 -9.51 -12.55
N SER A 151 -1.31 -8.60 -12.88
CA SER A 151 -2.46 -8.23 -12.02
C SER A 151 -3.22 -9.44 -11.46
N ARG A 152 -3.56 -10.41 -12.33
CA ARG A 152 -4.30 -11.61 -11.94
C ARG A 152 -3.52 -12.50 -10.98
N ASP A 153 -2.22 -12.64 -11.18
CA ASP A 153 -1.37 -13.46 -10.33
C ASP A 153 -1.19 -12.80 -8.96
N ARG A 154 -1.08 -11.46 -8.91
CA ARG A 154 -1.08 -10.70 -7.65
C ARG A 154 -2.39 -10.89 -6.88
N GLU A 155 -3.53 -10.75 -7.54
CA GLU A 155 -4.85 -10.99 -6.93
C GLU A 155 -4.96 -12.42 -6.35
N ALA A 156 -4.54 -13.44 -7.10
CA ALA A 156 -4.57 -14.82 -6.61
C ALA A 156 -3.68 -15.04 -5.37
N VAL A 157 -2.50 -14.42 -5.32
CA VAL A 157 -1.62 -14.46 -4.14
C VAL A 157 -2.28 -13.76 -2.94
N LEU A 158 -2.84 -12.56 -3.15
CA LEU A 158 -3.55 -11.81 -2.11
C LEU A 158 -4.73 -12.60 -1.53
N GLU A 159 -5.50 -13.29 -2.38
CA GLU A 159 -6.60 -14.15 -1.96
C GLU A 159 -6.12 -15.33 -1.12
N GLY A 160 -4.99 -15.94 -1.50
CA GLY A 160 -4.34 -16.98 -0.71
C GLY A 160 -3.94 -16.51 0.68
N TRP A 161 -3.38 -15.30 0.79
CA TRP A 161 -3.05 -14.70 2.09
C TRP A 161 -4.30 -14.37 2.90
N LEU A 162 -5.35 -13.85 2.27
CA LEU A 162 -6.59 -13.49 2.95
C LEU A 162 -7.32 -14.73 3.51
N ALA A 163 -7.25 -15.85 2.80
CA ALA A 163 -7.83 -17.12 3.24
C ALA A 163 -7.02 -17.79 4.37
N THR A 164 -5.73 -17.46 4.50
CA THR A 164 -4.89 -17.99 5.57
C THR A 164 -5.32 -17.37 6.91
N SER A 165 -5.73 -18.22 7.85
CA SER A 165 -6.00 -17.85 9.25
C SER A 165 -4.93 -18.51 10.12
N HIS A 166 -4.40 -17.76 11.07
CA HIS A 166 -3.36 -18.21 12.00
C HIS A 166 -3.97 -18.86 13.26
#